data_AF-A0A255ZH06-F1
#
_entry.id   AF-A0A255ZH06-F1
#
_cell.length_a   1.000
_cell.length_b   1.000
_cell.length_c   1.000
_cell.angle_alpha   90.00
_cell.angle_beta   90.00
_cell.angle_gamma   90.00
#
_symmetry.space_group_name_H-M   'P 1'
#
loop_
_entity.id
_entity.type
_entity.pdbx_description
1 polymer ?
#
loop_
_entity_poly.entity_id
_entity_poly.type
_entity_poly.pdbx_seq_one_letter_code
_entity_poly.pdbx_strand_id
1 'polypeptide(L)'
;MNPFAVLVFIVCAVGTLPTHAQQTMTVNPKDIQISGYRHKELPASLLRRIKATTDTFEVVDGISYEKAVDLYKRDLDPEGNLVLWEEMVKGYKSFCASRCKAQEERMDVYRLLLLRSMFDDQESLKRANLKALKPSEAMAVVKLYRLPPKPIDVVKGQ
;
A
#
# COMPACT_ATOMS: atom_id res chain seq x y z
N MET A 1 23.78 1.29 66.88
CA MET A 1 22.41 1.83 66.93
C MET A 1 22.00 2.20 65.51
N ASN A 2 20.82 1.70 65.12
CA ASN A 2 20.13 1.62 63.81
C ASN A 2 20.23 2.83 62.83
N PRO A 3 19.94 2.67 61.51
CA PRO A 3 18.74 1.96 61.04
C PRO A 3 18.80 1.10 59.76
N PHE A 4 17.79 0.24 59.71
CA PHE A 4 17.34 -0.64 58.64
C PHE A 4 17.07 0.10 57.32
N ALA A 5 17.57 -0.46 56.21
CA ALA A 5 17.11 -0.13 54.87
C ALA A 5 15.93 -1.04 54.50
N VAL A 6 14.73 -0.48 54.41
CA VAL A 6 13.54 -1.14 53.86
C VAL A 6 13.49 -0.83 52.37
N LEU A 7 13.61 -1.87 51.52
CA LEU A 7 13.48 -1.75 50.08
C LEU A 7 12.00 -1.97 49.70
N VAL A 8 11.31 -0.92 49.29
CA VAL A 8 9.92 -0.99 48.80
C VAL A 8 9.96 -1.29 47.30
N PHE A 9 9.56 -2.50 46.90
CA PHE A 9 9.25 -2.81 45.51
C PHE A 9 7.83 -2.33 45.20
N ILE A 10 7.72 -1.16 44.56
CA ILE A 10 6.47 -0.75 43.91
C ILE A 10 6.39 -1.52 42.58
N VAL A 11 5.59 -2.58 42.55
CA VAL A 11 5.17 -3.23 41.30
C VAL A 11 4.13 -2.31 40.65
N CYS A 12 4.57 -1.44 39.76
CA CYS A 12 3.68 -0.74 38.84
C CYS A 12 3.11 -1.76 37.85
N ALA A 13 1.91 -2.26 38.11
CA ALA A 13 1.13 -2.98 37.12
C ALA A 13 0.76 -2.01 35.99
N VAL A 14 1.55 -2.04 34.91
CA VAL A 14 1.23 -1.32 33.67
C VAL A 14 0.03 -2.03 33.04
N GLY A 15 -1.17 -1.48 33.26
CA GLY A 15 -2.37 -1.91 32.57
C GLY A 15 -2.24 -1.66 31.08
N THR A 16 -2.16 -2.71 30.29
CA THR A 16 -2.28 -2.63 28.84
C THR A 16 -3.72 -2.26 28.49
N LEU A 17 -3.92 -1.06 27.94
CA LEU A 17 -5.20 -0.67 27.34
C LEU A 17 -5.50 -1.64 26.18
N PRO A 18 -6.75 -2.11 26.04
CA PRO A 18 -7.11 -2.96 24.91
C PRO A 18 -7.01 -2.15 23.62
N THR A 19 -5.99 -2.43 22.81
CA THR A 19 -5.96 -2.03 21.40
C THR A 19 -7.17 -2.63 20.71
N HIS A 20 -8.05 -1.78 20.15
CA HIS A 20 -9.12 -2.24 19.28
C HIS A 20 -8.50 -3.08 18.16
N ALA A 21 -8.82 -4.38 18.13
CA ALA A 21 -8.31 -5.28 17.11
C ALA A 21 -8.85 -4.84 15.75
N GLN A 22 -7.97 -4.33 14.89
CA GLN A 22 -8.29 -3.97 13.51
C GLN A 22 -8.55 -5.26 12.73
N GLN A 23 -9.78 -5.45 12.25
CA GLN A 23 -10.17 -6.63 11.48
C GLN A 23 -9.90 -6.40 9.99
N THR A 24 -9.13 -7.29 9.37
CA THR A 24 -8.95 -7.32 7.91
C THR A 24 -10.01 -8.23 7.31
N MET A 25 -10.70 -7.76 6.27
CA MET A 25 -11.69 -8.54 5.54
C MET A 25 -11.59 -8.26 4.03
N THR A 26 -11.99 -9.24 3.22
CA THR A 26 -12.16 -9.01 1.78
C THR A 26 -13.53 -8.38 1.54
N VAL A 27 -13.55 -7.23 0.85
CA VAL A 27 -14.77 -6.53 0.44
C VAL A 27 -14.82 -6.41 -1.08
N ASN A 28 -16.00 -6.31 -1.66
CA ASN A 28 -16.15 -5.95 -3.06
C ASN A 28 -15.90 -4.44 -3.20
N PRO A 29 -14.95 -3.99 -4.04
CA PRO A 29 -14.66 -2.57 -4.21
C PRO A 29 -15.88 -1.73 -4.64
N LYS A 30 -16.88 -2.35 -5.29
CA LYS A 30 -18.15 -1.68 -5.66
C LYS A 30 -19.01 -1.29 -4.47
N ASP A 31 -18.79 -1.92 -3.33
CA ASP A 31 -19.53 -1.65 -2.09
C ASP A 31 -18.86 -0.54 -1.26
N ILE A 32 -17.67 -0.08 -1.69
CA ILE A 32 -16.92 1.00 -1.04
C ILE A 32 -17.31 2.34 -1.66
N GLN A 33 -17.72 3.28 -0.81
CA GLN A 33 -17.93 4.67 -1.19
C GLN A 33 -16.61 5.45 -1.11
N ILE A 34 -16.36 6.30 -2.11
CA ILE A 34 -15.20 7.21 -2.09
C ILE A 34 -15.40 8.24 -0.97
N SER A 35 -14.37 8.45 -0.15
CA SER A 35 -14.39 9.45 0.91
C SER A 35 -14.51 10.88 0.37
N GLY A 36 -15.08 11.76 1.19
CA GLY A 36 -15.00 13.20 0.97
C GLY A 36 -13.56 13.71 0.97
N TYR A 37 -13.37 14.95 0.54
CA TYR A 37 -12.06 15.61 0.63
C TYR A 37 -11.65 15.76 2.10
N ARG A 38 -10.41 15.34 2.41
CA ARG A 38 -9.79 15.49 3.74
C ARG A 38 -8.72 16.58 3.74
N HIS A 39 -8.08 16.76 2.59
CA HIS A 39 -7.01 17.74 2.40
C HIS A 39 -7.46 18.79 1.39
N LYS A 40 -7.45 20.06 1.80
CA LYS A 40 -7.78 21.17 0.89
C LYS A 40 -6.74 21.28 -0.22
N GLU A 41 -5.47 21.16 0.14
CA GLU A 41 -4.29 21.24 -0.71
C GLU A 41 -3.28 20.17 -0.27
N LEU A 42 -2.37 19.79 -1.18
CA LEU A 42 -1.27 18.87 -0.90
C LEU A 42 0.06 19.62 -0.98
N PRO A 43 1.07 19.29 -0.15
CA PRO A 43 2.39 19.92 -0.22
C PRO A 43 3.04 19.79 -1.60
N ALA A 44 3.78 20.81 -2.05
CA ALA A 44 4.44 20.80 -3.35
C ALA A 44 5.44 19.63 -3.52
N SER A 45 6.08 19.19 -2.44
CA SER A 45 6.94 18.00 -2.43
C SER A 45 6.16 16.72 -2.75
N LEU A 46 4.98 16.57 -2.15
CA LEU A 46 4.10 15.43 -2.37
C LEU A 46 3.56 15.42 -3.81
N LEU A 47 3.12 16.57 -4.31
CA LEU A 47 2.64 16.73 -5.68
C LEU A 47 3.67 16.29 -6.73
N ARG A 48 4.96 16.58 -6.54
CA ARG A 48 6.03 16.12 -7.44
C ARG A 48 6.19 14.60 -7.43
N ARG A 49 6.08 13.97 -6.26
CA ARG A 49 6.22 12.52 -6.12
C ARG A 49 5.00 11.78 -6.67
N ILE A 50 3.78 12.31 -6.45
CA ILE A 50 2.55 11.84 -7.09
C ILE A 50 2.74 11.84 -8.61
N LYS A 51 3.22 12.96 -9.18
CA LYS A 51 3.49 13.05 -10.62
C LYS A 51 4.46 11.97 -11.09
N ALA A 52 5.56 11.74 -10.37
CA ALA A 52 6.53 10.71 -10.75
C ALA A 52 5.93 9.28 -10.75
N THR A 53 5.03 8.98 -9.81
CA THR A 53 4.30 7.70 -9.82
C THR A 53 3.28 7.61 -10.95
N THR A 54 2.52 8.69 -11.19
CA THR A 54 1.50 8.72 -12.25
C THR A 54 2.12 8.64 -13.63
N ASP A 55 3.22 9.35 -13.90
CA ASP A 55 3.95 9.28 -15.18
C ASP A 55 4.42 7.84 -15.50
N THR A 56 4.59 6.99 -14.48
CA THR A 56 4.94 5.58 -14.67
C THR A 56 3.71 4.71 -14.98
N PHE A 57 2.57 4.96 -14.33
CA PHE A 57 1.41 4.06 -14.38
C PHE A 57 0.27 4.52 -15.28
N GLU A 58 0.22 5.79 -15.70
CA GLU A 58 -0.86 6.32 -16.55
C GLU A 58 -1.01 5.53 -17.87
N VAL A 59 0.11 5.09 -18.46
CA VAL A 59 0.11 4.25 -19.67
C VAL A 59 -0.47 2.84 -19.43
N VAL A 60 -0.64 2.45 -18.16
CA VAL A 60 -1.15 1.14 -17.73
C VAL A 60 -2.60 1.26 -17.26
N ASP A 61 -2.89 2.18 -16.35
CA ASP A 61 -4.18 2.29 -15.67
C ASP A 61 -5.07 3.44 -16.18
N GLY A 62 -4.52 4.35 -16.99
CA GLY A 62 -5.24 5.50 -17.55
C GLY A 62 -5.57 6.60 -16.52
N ILE A 63 -5.02 6.56 -15.30
CA ILE A 63 -5.26 7.58 -14.27
C ILE A 63 -4.35 8.77 -14.55
N SER A 64 -4.94 9.91 -14.91
CA SER A 64 -4.18 11.15 -15.11
C SER A 64 -3.63 11.71 -13.81
N TYR A 65 -2.65 12.60 -13.91
CA TYR A 65 -2.08 13.29 -12.75
C TYR A 65 -3.13 14.04 -11.92
N GLU A 66 -4.03 14.76 -12.58
CA GLU A 66 -5.10 15.53 -11.93
C GLU A 66 -6.03 14.60 -11.16
N LYS A 67 -6.34 13.43 -11.74
CA LYS A 67 -7.18 12.44 -11.07
C LYS A 67 -6.46 11.80 -9.89
N ALA A 68 -5.17 11.51 -10.01
CA ALA A 68 -4.36 11.01 -8.90
C ALA A 68 -4.34 12.02 -7.74
N VAL A 69 -4.12 13.30 -8.02
CA VAL A 69 -4.18 14.37 -7.00
C VAL A 69 -5.54 14.46 -6.33
N ASP A 70 -6.65 14.38 -7.09
CA ASP A 70 -8.01 14.33 -6.52
C ASP A 70 -8.20 13.15 -5.56
N LEU A 71 -7.66 11.97 -5.89
CA LEU A 71 -7.73 10.79 -5.02
C LEU A 71 -6.89 10.97 -3.74
N TYR A 72 -5.64 11.44 -3.86
CA TYR A 72 -4.78 11.68 -2.70
C TYR A 72 -5.35 12.72 -1.72
N LYS A 73 -6.16 13.68 -2.19
CA LYS A 73 -6.85 14.64 -1.30
C LYS A 73 -7.90 13.99 -0.39
N ARG A 74 -8.28 12.75 -0.65
CA ARG A 74 -9.32 11.99 0.09
C ARG A 74 -8.73 10.93 1.03
N ASP A 75 -7.44 10.68 0.90
CA ASP A 75 -6.70 9.72 1.72
C ASP A 75 -6.59 10.18 3.17
N LEU A 76 -6.63 9.22 4.09
CA LEU A 76 -6.34 9.45 5.50
C LEU A 76 -4.89 9.89 5.69
N ASP A 77 -3.97 9.24 4.99
CA ASP A 77 -2.52 9.50 5.02
C ASP A 77 -1.96 9.47 3.58
N PRO A 78 -1.98 10.61 2.87
CA PRO A 78 -1.50 10.68 1.49
C PRO A 78 -0.01 10.33 1.34
N GLU A 79 0.80 10.71 2.32
CA GLU A 79 2.25 10.45 2.33
C GLU A 79 2.54 8.96 2.49
N GLY A 80 1.92 8.32 3.49
CA GLY A 80 2.08 6.89 3.73
C GLY A 80 1.54 6.03 2.58
N ASN A 81 0.45 6.46 1.94
CA ASN A 81 -0.08 5.77 0.75
C ASN A 81 0.87 5.89 -0.44
N LEU A 82 1.42 7.08 -0.70
CA LEU A 82 2.33 7.28 -1.82
C LEU A 82 3.59 6.42 -1.71
N VAL A 83 4.10 6.16 -0.51
CA VAL A 83 5.26 5.27 -0.29
C VAL A 83 5.00 3.86 -0.84
N LEU A 84 3.76 3.34 -0.74
CA LEU A 84 3.41 2.03 -1.29
C LEU A 84 3.47 2.05 -2.83
N TRP A 85 2.93 3.11 -3.44
CA TRP A 85 2.97 3.32 -4.88
C TRP A 85 4.38 3.51 -5.41
N GLU A 86 5.24 4.22 -4.69
CA GLU A 86 6.66 4.38 -5.03
C GLU A 86 7.41 3.03 -4.98
N GLU A 87 7.08 2.17 -4.02
CA GLU A 87 7.63 0.81 -3.97
C GLU A 87 7.16 -0.04 -5.16
N MET A 88 5.88 0.07 -5.54
CA MET A 88 5.38 -0.55 -6.77
C MET A 88 6.14 -0.02 -8.00
N VAL A 89 6.39 1.29 -8.10
CA VAL A 89 7.16 1.87 -9.22
C VAL A 89 8.57 1.27 -9.30
N LYS A 90 9.26 1.08 -8.17
CA LYS A 90 10.59 0.44 -8.16
C LYS A 90 10.53 -0.97 -8.71
N GLY A 91 9.58 -1.79 -8.23
CA GLY A 91 9.42 -3.17 -8.71
C GLY A 91 9.04 -3.22 -10.19
N TYR A 92 8.11 -2.36 -10.61
CA TYR A 92 7.68 -2.26 -12.00
C TYR A 92 8.83 -1.90 -12.92
N LYS A 93 9.57 -0.82 -12.61
CA LYS A 93 10.72 -0.38 -13.41
C LYS A 93 11.82 -1.43 -13.44
N SER A 94 12.09 -2.12 -12.32
CA SER A 94 13.10 -3.18 -12.27
C SER A 94 12.75 -4.35 -13.18
N PHE A 95 11.48 -4.77 -13.24
CA PHE A 95 11.07 -5.88 -14.10
C PHE A 95 10.95 -5.44 -15.56
N CYS A 96 10.34 -4.28 -15.81
CA CYS A 96 10.06 -3.78 -17.15
C CYS A 96 11.27 -3.11 -17.85
N ALA A 97 12.44 -3.03 -17.21
CA ALA A 97 13.66 -2.52 -17.86
C ALA A 97 14.09 -3.37 -19.06
N SER A 98 13.85 -4.68 -19.02
CA SER A 98 14.18 -5.62 -20.11
C SER A 98 12.98 -6.46 -20.57
N ARG A 99 11.79 -6.22 -19.98
CA ARG A 99 10.51 -6.89 -20.25
C ARG A 99 9.41 -5.85 -20.51
N CYS A 100 8.14 -6.23 -20.63
CA CYS A 100 6.99 -5.32 -20.73
C CYS A 100 6.86 -4.53 -22.04
N LYS A 101 7.13 -5.20 -23.18
CA LYS A 101 6.93 -4.62 -24.52
C LYS A 101 5.44 -4.50 -24.85
N ALA A 102 4.65 -5.51 -24.47
CA ALA A 102 3.21 -5.56 -24.70
C ALA A 102 2.41 -4.94 -23.53
N GLN A 103 1.19 -4.49 -23.81
CA GLN A 103 0.32 -3.89 -22.78
C GLN A 103 -0.10 -4.92 -21.73
N GLU A 104 -0.33 -6.16 -22.14
CA GLU A 104 -0.71 -7.27 -21.27
C GLU A 104 0.40 -7.56 -20.24
N GLU A 105 1.66 -7.47 -20.65
CA GLU A 105 2.81 -7.67 -19.77
C GLU A 105 2.89 -6.55 -18.73
N ARG A 106 2.74 -5.29 -19.16
CA ARG A 106 2.70 -4.13 -18.25
C ARG A 106 1.57 -4.27 -17.23
N MET A 107 0.39 -4.67 -17.70
CA MET A 107 -0.80 -4.83 -16.86
C MET A 107 -0.66 -5.97 -15.85
N ASP A 108 -0.09 -7.10 -16.25
CA ASP A 108 0.17 -8.23 -15.35
C ASP A 108 1.15 -7.84 -14.23
N VAL A 109 2.25 -7.15 -14.56
CA VAL A 109 3.23 -6.68 -13.58
C VAL A 109 2.59 -5.68 -12.61
N TYR A 110 1.85 -4.71 -13.14
CA TYR A 110 1.11 -3.73 -12.35
C TYR A 110 0.14 -4.42 -11.36
N ARG A 111 -0.67 -5.37 -11.85
CA ARG A 111 -1.63 -6.11 -11.01
C ARG A 111 -0.96 -6.95 -9.94
N LEU A 112 0.14 -7.62 -10.25
CA LEU A 112 0.89 -8.40 -9.27
C LEU A 112 1.45 -7.53 -8.16
N LEU A 113 2.03 -6.38 -8.49
CA LEU A 113 2.55 -5.44 -7.50
C LEU A 113 1.44 -4.83 -6.65
N LEU A 114 0.29 -4.50 -7.26
CA LEU A 114 -0.89 -4.03 -6.55
C LEU A 114 -1.45 -5.10 -5.61
N LEU A 115 -1.55 -6.36 -6.03
CA LEU A 115 -1.95 -7.45 -5.15
C LEU A 115 -0.94 -7.63 -4.03
N ARG A 116 0.35 -7.59 -4.34
CA ARG A 116 1.42 -7.76 -3.37
C ARG A 116 1.49 -6.63 -2.35
N SER A 117 1.02 -5.43 -2.66
CA SER A 117 0.91 -4.37 -1.66
C SER A 117 -0.14 -4.68 -0.59
N MET A 118 -1.11 -5.56 -0.86
CA MET A 118 -2.21 -5.89 0.05
C MET A 118 -2.13 -7.31 0.64
N PHE A 119 -1.50 -8.25 -0.06
CA PHE A 119 -1.43 -9.67 0.29
C PHE A 119 0.03 -10.15 0.36
N ASP A 120 0.26 -11.31 0.98
CA ASP A 120 1.56 -11.99 0.88
C ASP A 120 1.82 -12.53 -0.54
N ASP A 121 3.03 -13.05 -0.77
CA ASP A 121 3.47 -13.57 -2.07
C ASP A 121 2.54 -14.66 -2.61
N GLN A 122 2.14 -15.62 -1.78
CA GLN A 122 1.36 -16.78 -2.23
C GLN A 122 -0.08 -16.38 -2.58
N GLU A 123 -0.72 -15.59 -1.72
CA GLU A 123 -2.09 -15.15 -1.94
C GLU A 123 -2.16 -14.15 -3.11
N SER A 124 -1.13 -13.32 -3.32
CA SER A 124 -1.03 -12.46 -4.50
C SER A 124 -1.01 -13.27 -5.80
N LEU A 125 -0.18 -14.32 -5.86
CA LEU A 125 -0.08 -15.19 -7.04
C LEU A 125 -1.38 -15.96 -7.30
N LYS A 126 -2.05 -16.44 -6.25
CA LYS A 126 -3.33 -17.14 -6.35
C LYS A 126 -4.46 -16.25 -6.89
N ARG A 127 -4.45 -14.97 -6.52
CA ARG A 127 -5.45 -13.98 -6.95
C ARG A 127 -5.16 -13.38 -8.31
N ALA A 128 -3.92 -13.49 -8.79
CA ALA A 128 -3.51 -12.89 -10.04
C ALA A 128 -4.14 -13.63 -11.23
N ASN A 129 -4.98 -12.92 -11.99
CA ASN A 129 -5.49 -13.39 -13.28
C ASN A 129 -4.55 -12.91 -14.40
N LEU A 130 -3.42 -13.59 -14.54
CA LEU A 130 -2.34 -13.23 -15.47
C LEU A 130 -2.68 -13.66 -16.90
N LYS A 131 -2.30 -12.83 -17.86
CA LYS A 131 -2.51 -13.08 -19.30
C LYS A 131 -1.23 -13.38 -20.07
N ALA A 132 -0.11 -12.80 -19.65
CA ALA A 132 1.16 -12.81 -20.39
C ALA A 132 2.32 -13.40 -19.59
N LEU A 133 2.37 -13.21 -18.27
CA LEU A 133 3.49 -13.68 -17.45
C LEU A 133 3.37 -15.17 -17.12
N LYS A 134 4.50 -15.89 -17.21
CA LYS A 134 4.62 -17.26 -16.71
C LYS A 134 4.68 -17.29 -15.18
N PRO A 135 4.37 -18.42 -14.52
CA PRO A 135 4.42 -18.52 -13.05
C PRO A 135 5.78 -18.12 -12.44
N SER A 136 6.89 -18.47 -13.07
CA SER A 136 8.23 -18.09 -12.60
C SER A 136 8.49 -16.58 -12.71
N GLU A 137 8.01 -15.94 -13.77
CA GLU A 137 8.07 -14.48 -13.93
C GLU A 137 7.19 -13.78 -12.91
N ALA A 138 5.98 -14.29 -12.67
CA ALA A 138 5.06 -13.76 -11.67
C ALA A 138 5.66 -13.81 -10.26
N MET A 139 6.29 -14.94 -9.90
CA MET A 139 7.03 -15.09 -8.65
C MET A 139 8.18 -14.09 -8.55
N ALA A 140 8.89 -13.83 -9.65
CA ALA A 140 9.95 -12.82 -9.65
C ALA A 140 9.38 -11.42 -9.40
N VAL A 141 8.24 -11.06 -10.01
CA VAL A 141 7.59 -9.76 -9.82
C VAL A 141 7.16 -9.53 -8.38
N VAL A 142 6.46 -10.48 -7.75
CA VAL A 142 5.97 -10.28 -6.36
C VAL A 142 7.13 -10.09 -5.37
N LYS A 143 8.29 -10.71 -5.62
CA LYS A 143 9.50 -10.54 -4.80
C LYS A 143 10.18 -9.17 -4.97
N LEU A 144 9.82 -8.39 -5.98
CA LEU A 144 10.38 -7.05 -6.18
C LEU A 144 9.76 -6.00 -5.25
N TYR A 145 8.57 -6.26 -4.69
CA TYR A 145 7.94 -5.40 -3.69
C TYR A 145 8.43 -5.78 -2.29
N ARG A 146 9.08 -4.85 -1.58
CA ARG A 146 9.80 -5.17 -0.33
C ARG A 146 9.10 -4.74 0.95
N LEU A 147 8.01 -4.00 0.85
CA LEU A 147 7.25 -3.60 2.03
C LEU A 147 6.34 -4.75 2.52
N PRO A 148 6.02 -4.78 3.83
CA PRO A 148 4.97 -5.67 4.33
C PRO A 148 3.64 -5.40 3.61
N PRO A 149 2.78 -6.42 3.44
CA PRO A 149 1.42 -6.21 2.98
C PRO A 149 0.68 -5.21 3.88
N LYS A 150 0.02 -4.22 3.26
CA LYS A 150 -0.81 -3.21 3.91
C LYS A 150 -2.14 -3.12 3.16
N PRO A 151 -3.17 -3.87 3.60
CA PRO A 151 -4.53 -3.70 3.10
C PRO A 151 -5.01 -2.25 3.24
N ILE A 152 -5.97 -1.86 2.41
CA ILE A 152 -6.52 -0.50 2.40
C ILE A 152 -7.35 -0.27 3.67
N ASP A 153 -7.10 0.85 4.34
CA ASP A 153 -7.90 1.30 5.48
C ASP A 153 -9.29 1.76 4.99
N VAL A 154 -10.35 1.19 5.58
CA VAL A 154 -11.74 1.57 5.30
C VAL A 154 -12.38 2.05 6.60
N VAL A 155 -13.03 3.21 6.55
CA VAL A 155 -13.81 3.75 7.67
C VAL A 155 -15.27 3.39 7.44
N LYS A 156 -15.98 2.93 8.48
CA LYS A 156 -17.43 2.75 8.39
C LYS A 156 -18.08 4.10 8.09
N GLY A 157 -18.89 4.15 7.03
CA GLY A 157 -19.72 5.32 6.74
C GLY A 157 -20.60 5.65 7.94
N GLN A 158 -20.70 6.95 8.28
CA GLN A 158 -21.68 7.44 9.24
C GLN A 158 -23.08 7.43 8.64
#